data_AF-A0A3E0VAV0-F1
#
_entry.id   AF-A0A3E0VAV0-F1
#
_cell.length_a   1.000
_cell.length_b   1.000
_cell.length_c   1.000
_cell.angle_alpha   90.00
_cell.angle_beta   90.00
_cell.angle_gamma   90.00
#
_symmetry.space_group_name_H-M   'P 1'
#
loop_
_entity.id
_entity.type
_entity.pdbx_description
1 polymer ?
#
loop_
_entity_poly.entity_id
_entity_poly.type
_entity_poly.pdbx_seq_one_letter_code
_entity_poly.pdbx_strand_id
1 'polypeptide(L)'
;MTDINTLDEYYFSVKKAVEVAISRSGLDWLILRPSLLVDGSGAGTVSLGPAELHHQVAREDVAETLLELLRTPRIAKQILELDSGSVLIGEAVRANIR
;
A
#
# COMPACT_ATOMS: atom_id res chain seq x y z
N MET A 1 -15.20 -20.30 20.68
CA MET A 1 -14.55 -18.98 20.79
C MET A 1 -13.30 -19.06 19.95
N THR A 2 -13.34 -18.59 18.69
CA THR A 2 -12.13 -18.55 17.85
C THR A 2 -11.21 -17.53 18.48
N ASP A 3 -9.99 -17.94 18.80
CA ASP A 3 -8.99 -17.08 19.43
C ASP A 3 -8.65 -15.94 18.45
N ILE A 4 -8.84 -14.69 18.85
CA ILE A 4 -8.70 -13.52 17.96
C ILE A 4 -7.28 -13.48 17.37
N ASN A 5 -6.28 -13.95 18.12
CA ASN A 5 -4.90 -14.08 17.63
C ASN A 5 -4.78 -15.03 16.42
N THR A 6 -5.57 -16.11 16.37
CA THR A 6 -5.55 -17.08 15.26
C THR A 6 -6.16 -16.53 13.98
N LEU A 7 -7.10 -15.57 14.10
CA LEU A 7 -7.71 -14.90 12.95
C LEU A 7 -6.75 -13.90 12.32
N ASP A 8 -6.01 -13.15 13.14
CA ASP A 8 -5.00 -12.20 12.67
C ASP A 8 -3.84 -12.93 11.99
N GLU A 9 -3.31 -13.99 12.61
CA GLU A 9 -2.28 -14.85 12.01
C GLU A 9 -2.73 -15.46 10.69
N TYR A 10 -3.97 -15.96 10.64
CA TYR A 10 -4.54 -16.50 9.41
C TYR A 10 -4.65 -15.42 8.32
N TYR A 11 -5.16 -14.24 8.67
CA TYR A 11 -5.29 -13.10 7.75
C TYR A 11 -3.94 -12.69 7.14
N PHE A 12 -2.91 -12.53 7.96
CA PHE A 12 -1.56 -12.20 7.48
C PHE A 12 -0.95 -13.33 6.64
N SER A 13 -1.18 -14.58 7.01
CA SER A 13 -0.66 -15.73 6.25
C SER A 13 -1.25 -15.78 4.84
N VAL A 14 -2.57 -15.54 4.71
CA VAL A 14 -3.27 -15.53 3.42
C VAL A 14 -2.80 -14.36 2.56
N LYS A 15 -2.71 -13.14 3.12
CA LYS A 15 -2.19 -11.97 2.41
C LYS A 15 -0.78 -12.22 1.86
N LYS A 16 0.12 -12.72 2.70
CA LYS A 16 1.49 -13.02 2.31
C LYS A 16 1.56 -14.09 1.21
N ALA A 17 0.72 -15.12 1.29
CA ALA A 17 0.65 -16.16 0.26
C ALA A 17 0.23 -15.59 -1.11
N VAL A 18 -0.75 -14.67 -1.12
CA VAL A 18 -1.20 -13.99 -2.33
C VAL A 18 -0.11 -13.10 -2.91
N GLU A 19 0.60 -12.33 -2.09
CA GLU A 19 1.71 -11.48 -2.55
C GLU A 19 2.85 -12.31 -3.16
N VAL A 20 3.18 -13.46 -2.57
CA VAL A 20 4.16 -14.41 -3.14
C VAL A 20 3.68 -14.96 -4.48
N ALA A 21 2.39 -15.32 -4.59
CA ALA A 21 1.83 -15.83 -5.84
C ALA A 21 1.82 -14.78 -6.96
N ILE A 22 1.38 -13.56 -6.66
CA ILE A 22 1.35 -12.44 -7.61
C ILE A 22 2.77 -12.05 -8.04
N SER A 23 3.71 -11.94 -7.10
CA SER A 23 5.09 -11.55 -7.42
C SER A 23 5.83 -12.54 -8.31
N ARG A 24 5.44 -13.83 -8.27
CA ARG A 24 5.98 -14.89 -9.14
C ARG A 24 5.23 -15.07 -10.46
N SER A 25 4.15 -14.33 -10.68
CA SER A 25 3.37 -14.39 -11.91
C SER A 25 4.06 -13.66 -13.07
N GLY A 26 3.56 -13.87 -14.29
CA GLY A 26 3.97 -13.10 -15.47
C GLY A 26 3.30 -11.73 -15.61
N LEU A 27 2.48 -11.32 -14.63
CA LEU A 27 1.71 -10.07 -14.69
C LEU A 27 2.60 -8.84 -14.48
N ASP A 28 2.10 -7.70 -14.95
CA ASP A 28 2.62 -6.40 -14.58
C ASP A 28 1.91 -5.90 -13.31
N TRP A 29 2.41 -6.35 -12.16
CA TRP A 29 1.74 -6.16 -10.88
C TRP A 29 2.32 -4.99 -10.09
N LEU A 30 1.49 -4.38 -9.25
CA LEU A 30 1.89 -3.43 -8.22
C LEU A 30 1.14 -3.82 -6.94
N ILE A 31 1.86 -3.94 -5.83
CA ILE A 31 1.26 -4.24 -4.52
C ILE A 31 1.44 -3.01 -3.63
N LEU A 32 0.33 -2.40 -3.24
CA LEU A 32 0.30 -1.34 -2.25
C LEU A 32 0.00 -1.93 -0.88
N ARG A 33 0.80 -1.59 0.13
CA ARG A 33 0.63 -2.00 1.53
C ARG A 33 0.38 -0.78 2.43
N PRO A 34 -0.89 -0.39 2.62
CA PRO A 34 -1.22 0.67 3.56
C PRO A 34 -0.91 0.27 5.00
N SER A 35 -0.57 1.26 5.82
CA SER A 35 -0.57 1.18 7.29
C SER A 35 -2.00 1.04 7.84
N LEU A 36 -2.22 1.22 9.14
CA LEU A 36 -3.54 1.06 9.75
C LEU A 36 -4.57 2.00 9.09
N LEU A 37 -5.61 1.42 8.50
CA LEU A 37 -6.65 2.19 7.82
C LEU A 37 -7.54 2.90 8.84
N VAL A 38 -7.65 4.22 8.71
CA VAL A 38 -8.57 5.04 9.51
C VAL A 38 -9.62 5.72 8.63
N ASP A 39 -10.79 5.94 9.21
CA ASP A 39 -11.84 6.77 8.61
C ASP A 39 -11.57 8.24 8.89
N GLY A 40 -11.85 9.11 7.91
CA GLY A 40 -11.60 10.54 8.00
C GLY A 40 -11.22 11.12 6.66
N SER A 41 -11.14 12.45 6.61
CA SER A 41 -10.68 13.16 5.42
C SER A 41 -9.18 12.91 5.18
N GLY A 42 -8.81 12.78 3.92
CA GLY A 42 -7.42 12.69 3.48
C GLY A 42 -6.67 14.00 3.69
N ALA A 43 -5.37 13.91 3.93
CA ALA A 43 -4.46 15.05 4.02
C ALA A 43 -3.92 15.48 2.65
N GLY A 44 -4.01 14.63 1.62
CA GLY A 44 -3.39 14.83 0.31
C GLY A 44 -1.85 14.66 0.33
N THR A 45 -1.29 14.26 1.48
CA THR A 45 0.13 14.01 1.69
C THR A 45 0.37 12.67 2.34
N VAL A 46 1.43 11.98 1.92
CA VAL A 46 1.74 10.60 2.30
C VAL A 46 3.25 10.39 2.42
N SER A 47 3.64 9.23 2.97
CA SER A 47 4.95 8.62 2.77
C SER A 47 4.76 7.37 1.92
N LEU A 48 5.56 7.20 0.87
CA LEU A 48 5.41 6.09 -0.09
C LEU A 48 6.79 5.61 -0.55
N GLY A 49 7.07 4.34 -0.29
CA GLY A 49 8.37 3.76 -0.63
C GLY A 49 8.42 2.25 -0.42
N PRO A 50 9.58 1.62 -0.70
CA PRO A 50 9.74 0.17 -0.51
C PRO A 50 9.80 -0.25 0.96
N ALA A 51 10.03 0.70 1.87
CA ALA A 51 10.07 0.49 3.32
C ALA A 51 9.66 1.79 4.01
N GLU A 52 8.48 1.79 4.63
CA GLU A 52 7.93 2.93 5.36
C GLU A 52 7.64 2.56 6.82
N LEU A 53 7.35 3.57 7.63
CA LEU A 53 6.82 3.31 8.97
C LEU A 53 5.37 2.82 8.87
N HIS A 54 4.89 2.15 9.92
CA HIS A 54 3.52 1.64 9.99
C HIS A 54 2.78 2.31 11.15
N HIS A 55 2.19 3.46 10.87
CA HIS A 55 1.24 4.10 11.79
C HIS A 55 -0.18 3.91 11.28
N GLN A 56 -0.74 4.94 10.65
CA GLN A 56 -2.10 4.98 10.17
C GLN A 56 -2.19 5.83 8.91
N VAL A 57 -3.15 5.53 8.06
CA VAL A 57 -3.40 6.28 6.83
C VAL A 57 -4.91 6.37 6.59
N ALA A 58 -5.37 7.55 6.18
CA ALA A 58 -6.78 7.78 5.85
C ALA A 58 -7.17 7.01 4.58
N ARG A 59 -8.35 6.38 4.57
CA ARG A 59 -8.84 5.65 3.39
C ARG A 59 -8.93 6.52 2.13
N GLU A 60 -9.21 7.82 2.29
CA GLU A 60 -9.23 8.79 1.19
C GLU A 60 -7.84 8.97 0.56
N ASP A 61 -6.78 9.12 1.36
CA ASP A 61 -5.41 9.21 0.85
C ASP A 61 -4.95 7.91 0.18
N VAL A 62 -5.40 6.75 0.68
CA VAL A 62 -5.16 5.45 0.01
C VAL A 62 -5.82 5.43 -1.38
N ALA A 63 -7.06 5.89 -1.49
CA ALA A 63 -7.79 5.91 -2.76
C ALA A 63 -7.13 6.88 -3.76
N GLU A 64 -6.76 8.08 -3.32
CA GLU A 64 -6.05 9.06 -4.16
C GLU A 64 -4.67 8.54 -4.59
N THR A 65 -3.94 7.87 -3.70
CA THR A 65 -2.65 7.25 -4.03
C THR A 65 -2.83 6.13 -5.06
N LEU A 66 -3.85 5.28 -4.92
CA LEU A 66 -4.17 4.24 -5.91
C LEU A 66 -4.52 4.85 -7.27
N LEU A 67 -5.30 5.93 -7.30
CA LEU A 67 -5.65 6.64 -8.54
C LEU A 67 -4.39 7.16 -9.26
N GLU A 68 -3.47 7.76 -8.53
CA GLU A 68 -2.22 8.29 -9.10
C GLU A 68 -1.28 7.17 -9.56
N LEU A 69 -1.20 6.05 -8.82
CA LEU A 69 -0.43 4.87 -9.24
C LEU A 69 -0.99 4.24 -10.52
N LEU A 70 -2.32 4.14 -10.66
CA LEU A 70 -2.96 3.65 -11.89
C LEU A 70 -2.67 4.53 -13.12
N ARG A 71 -2.46 5.83 -12.90
CA ARG A 71 -2.05 6.79 -13.95
C ARG A 71 -0.56 6.74 -14.27
N THR A 72 0.23 5.98 -13.49
CA THR A 72 1.69 5.92 -13.60
C THR A 72 2.15 4.49 -13.95
N PRO A 73 1.89 3.99 -15.16
CA PRO A 73 2.18 2.60 -15.55
C PRO A 73 3.68 2.25 -15.58
N ARG A 74 4.57 3.21 -15.38
CA ARG A 74 6.02 2.98 -15.24
C ARG A 74 6.38 2.36 -13.89
N ILE A 75 5.45 2.36 -12.93
CA ILE A 75 5.63 1.74 -11.61
C ILE A 75 5.02 0.34 -11.68
N ALA A 76 5.90 -0.63 -11.87
CA ALA A 76 5.57 -1.99 -12.26
C ALA A 76 6.50 -2.96 -11.54
N LYS A 77 5.97 -4.11 -11.12
CA LYS A 77 6.65 -5.16 -10.35
C LYS A 77 7.30 -4.64 -9.06
N GLN A 78 6.58 -3.78 -8.35
CA GLN A 78 7.02 -3.19 -7.09
C GLN A 78 6.03 -3.45 -5.95
N ILE A 79 6.57 -3.56 -4.74
CA ILE A 79 5.80 -3.48 -3.50
C ILE A 79 6.10 -2.11 -2.90
N LEU A 80 5.05 -1.33 -2.64
CA LEU A 80 5.16 -0.02 -2.00
C LEU A 80 4.35 -0.03 -0.72
N GLU A 81 4.96 0.45 0.35
CA GLU A 81 4.33 0.70 1.64
C GLU A 81 3.84 2.14 1.68
N LEU A 82 2.66 2.34 2.26
CA LEU A 82 1.97 3.63 2.30
C LEU A 82 1.60 3.98 3.74
N ASP A 83 2.04 5.12 4.22
CA ASP A 83 1.67 5.69 5.52
C ASP A 83 1.28 7.16 5.38
N SER A 84 0.67 7.74 6.42
CA SER A 84 0.54 9.20 6.50
C SER A 84 1.92 9.86 6.50
N GLY A 85 2.05 10.98 5.79
CA GLY A 85 3.31 11.69 5.65
C GLY A 85 3.12 13.12 5.15
N SER A 86 4.22 13.75 4.74
CA SER A 86 4.27 15.17 4.40
C SER A 86 4.49 15.45 2.91
N VAL A 87 4.68 14.42 2.08
CA VAL A 87 4.94 14.57 0.64
C VAL A 87 3.62 14.50 -0.12
N LEU A 88 3.38 15.42 -1.05
CA LEU A 88 2.17 15.39 -1.88
C LEU A 88 2.06 14.05 -2.62
N ILE A 89 0.86 13.45 -2.67
CA ILE A 89 0.65 12.12 -3.26
C ILE A 89 1.29 11.99 -4.66
N GLY A 90 1.09 12.96 -5.54
CA GLY A 90 1.68 12.96 -6.87
C GLY A 90 3.22 13.00 -6.87
N GLU A 91 3.83 13.70 -5.92
CA GLU A 91 5.29 13.74 -5.77
C GLU A 91 5.83 12.42 -5.21
N ALA A 92 5.15 11.86 -4.21
CA ALA A 92 5.51 10.59 -3.59
C ALA A 92 5.44 9.43 -4.61
N VAL A 93 4.40 9.40 -5.46
CA VAL A 93 4.29 8.43 -6.55
C VAL A 93 5.41 8.62 -7.57
N ARG A 94 5.66 9.85 -8.03
CA ARG A 94 6.74 10.13 -9.01
C ARG A 94 8.13 9.71 -8.51
N ALA A 95 8.38 9.80 -7.20
CA ALA A 95 9.65 9.40 -6.60
C ALA A 95 9.94 7.88 -6.71
N ASN A 96 8.93 7.06 -7.02
CA ASN A 96 9.05 5.60 -7.15
C ASN A 96 9.13 5.10 -8.61
N ILE A 97 9.21 6.01 -9.59
CA ILE A 97 9.46 5.65 -10.99
C ILE A 97 10.91 5.15 -11.15
N ARG A 98 11.08 4.00 -11.80
CA ARG A 98 12.40 3.39 -12.10
C ARG A 98 12.66 3.33 -13.60
#